data_AF-A0A9E2TU17-F1
#
_entry.id   AF-A0A9E2TU17-F1
#
_cell.length_a   1.000
_cell.length_b   1.000
_cell.length_c   1.000
_cell.angle_alpha   90.00
_cell.angle_beta   90.00
_cell.angle_gamma   90.00
#
_symmetry.space_group_name_H-M   'P 1'
#
loop_
_entity.id
_entity.type
_entity.pdbx_description
1 polymer ?
#
loop_
_entity_poly.entity_id
_entity_poly.type
_entity_poly.pdbx_seq_one_letter_code
_entity_poly.pdbx_strand_id
1 'polypeptide(L)'
;MDINATYHPQLRSDHIKAQLNKLEALEHQAPVTPSCDQFDAETIELLTGIYGDTHQYVESYKYATLGEAEAIVNLPESAQEPQTRDVPKKGLQQRRQLLLGILTDIEELEASEAEVLAGEDREDPPGMS
;
A
#
# COMPACT_ATOMS: atom_id res chain seq x y z
N MET A 1 -30.30 -22.50 -11.82
CA MET A 1 -28.86 -22.23 -11.80
C MET A 1 -28.70 -20.98 -10.97
N ASP A 2 -28.47 -21.15 -9.67
CA ASP A 2 -28.25 -20.05 -8.75
C ASP A 2 -26.76 -19.70 -8.77
N ILE A 3 -26.39 -18.77 -9.65
CA ILE A 3 -25.12 -18.04 -9.53
C ILE A 3 -25.39 -16.81 -8.67
N ASN A 4 -25.68 -17.03 -7.38
CA ASN A 4 -25.48 -15.99 -6.38
C ASN A 4 -23.97 -15.94 -6.11
N ALA A 5 -23.21 -15.41 -7.08
CA ALA A 5 -21.85 -14.98 -6.83
C ALA A 5 -22.00 -13.76 -5.94
N THR A 6 -21.84 -13.95 -4.63
CA THR A 6 -21.76 -12.87 -3.66
C THR A 6 -20.67 -11.91 -4.14
N TYR A 7 -21.08 -10.84 -4.82
CA TYR A 7 -20.19 -9.78 -5.26
C TYR A 7 -19.82 -9.02 -3.99
N HIS A 8 -18.72 -9.41 -3.36
CA HIS A 8 -18.10 -8.57 -2.35
C HIS A 8 -17.42 -7.43 -3.12
N PRO A 9 -17.87 -6.17 -2.96
CA PRO A 9 -17.15 -5.05 -3.54
C PRO A 9 -15.73 -5.10 -2.97
N GLN A 10 -14.76 -5.25 -3.85
CA GLN A 10 -13.36 -5.31 -3.46
C GLN A 10 -12.98 -3.95 -2.87
N LEU A 11 -12.57 -3.95 -1.60
CA LEU A 11 -12.27 -2.72 -0.88
C LEU A 11 -10.90 -2.18 -1.32
N ARG A 12 -10.69 -0.88 -1.14
CA ARG A 12 -9.40 -0.24 -1.39
C ARG A 12 -8.34 -0.83 -0.45
N SER A 13 -8.73 -1.15 0.80
CA SER A 13 -7.87 -1.88 1.75
C SER A 13 -7.42 -3.25 1.23
N ASP A 14 -8.24 -3.97 0.44
CA ASP A 14 -7.85 -5.27 -0.13
C ASP A 14 -6.70 -5.14 -1.12
N HIS A 15 -6.66 -4.05 -1.90
CA HIS A 15 -5.56 -3.80 -2.83
C HIS A 15 -4.25 -3.48 -2.09
N ILE A 16 -4.32 -2.75 -0.97
CA ILE A 16 -3.16 -2.47 -0.12
C ILE A 16 -2.64 -3.75 0.56
N LYS A 17 -3.54 -4.61 1.07
CA LYS A 17 -3.20 -5.94 1.60
C LYS A 17 -2.52 -6.81 0.54
N ALA A 18 -3.01 -6.78 -0.71
CA ALA A 18 -2.38 -7.51 -1.81
C ALA A 18 -0.94 -7.03 -2.08
N GLN A 19 -0.69 -5.71 -2.01
CA GLN A 19 0.68 -5.19 -2.13
C GLN A 19 1.57 -5.58 -0.94
N LEU A 20 1.07 -5.59 0.29
CA LEU A 20 1.83 -6.07 1.45
C LEU A 20 2.24 -7.55 1.30
N ASN A 21 1.36 -8.40 0.78
CA ASN A 21 1.70 -9.81 0.52
C ASN A 21 2.77 -9.96 -0.58
N LYS A 22 2.71 -9.13 -1.63
CA LYS A 22 3.76 -9.07 -2.65
C LYS A 22 5.10 -8.66 -2.05
N LEU A 23 5.09 -7.65 -1.16
CA LEU A 23 6.29 -7.17 -0.48
C LEU A 23 6.94 -8.27 0.39
N GLU A 24 6.13 -9.01 1.14
CA GLU A 24 6.62 -10.16 1.93
C GLU A 24 7.25 -11.24 1.05
N ALA A 25 6.65 -11.53 -0.11
CA ALA A 25 7.24 -12.46 -1.07
C ALA A 25 8.61 -11.95 -1.60
N LEU A 26 8.76 -10.64 -1.81
CA LEU A 26 10.02 -10.03 -2.24
C LEU A 26 11.11 -10.09 -1.15
N GLU A 27 10.75 -9.97 0.13
CA GLU A 27 11.69 -10.11 1.26
C GLU A 27 12.37 -11.49 1.29
N HIS A 28 11.72 -12.51 0.73
CA HIS A 28 12.22 -13.88 0.67
C HIS A 28 12.88 -14.26 -0.66
N GLN A 29 12.86 -13.39 -1.68
CA GLN A 29 13.41 -13.65 -3.02
C GLN A 29 14.80 -13.04 -3.21
N ALA A 30 15.61 -13.66 -4.08
CA ALA A 30 16.89 -13.13 -4.54
C ALA A 30 17.03 -13.31 -6.06
N PRO A 31 17.45 -12.28 -6.83
CA PRO A 31 17.86 -10.93 -6.42
C PRO A 31 16.68 -9.97 -6.18
N VAL A 32 16.83 -9.08 -5.21
CA VAL A 32 15.78 -8.13 -4.75
C VAL A 32 15.66 -6.89 -5.66
N THR A 33 16.72 -6.50 -6.35
CA THR A 33 16.83 -5.18 -6.99
C THR A 33 15.90 -4.96 -8.18
N PRO A 34 15.92 -5.78 -9.26
CA PRO A 34 15.03 -5.54 -10.41
C PRO A 34 13.55 -5.81 -10.10
N SER A 35 13.25 -6.59 -9.06
CA SER A 35 11.88 -6.88 -8.62
C SER A 35 11.30 -5.80 -7.71
N CYS A 36 12.15 -5.00 -7.05
CA CYS A 36 11.72 -3.88 -6.22
C CYS A 36 11.23 -2.68 -7.05
N ASP A 37 11.89 -2.36 -8.17
CA ASP A 37 11.49 -1.24 -9.03
C ASP A 37 10.08 -1.41 -9.61
N GLN A 38 9.75 -2.63 -10.04
CA GLN A 38 8.41 -2.96 -10.53
C GLN A 38 7.37 -2.86 -9.40
N PHE A 39 7.70 -3.39 -8.22
CA PHE A 39 6.84 -3.30 -7.05
C PHE A 39 6.55 -1.85 -6.67
N ASP A 40 7.57 -0.99 -6.70
CA ASP A 40 7.44 0.43 -6.38
C ASP A 40 6.56 1.15 -7.40
N ALA A 41 6.71 0.88 -8.69
CA ALA A 41 5.85 1.44 -9.74
C ALA A 41 4.39 1.02 -9.56
N GLU A 42 4.12 -0.27 -9.35
CA GLU A 42 2.77 -0.79 -9.11
C GLU A 42 2.13 -0.18 -7.84
N THR A 43 2.94 0.05 -6.81
CA THR A 43 2.48 0.64 -5.56
C THR A 43 2.14 2.13 -5.73
N ILE A 44 2.97 2.88 -6.45
CA ILE A 44 2.70 4.29 -6.78
C ILE A 44 1.43 4.43 -7.62
N GLU A 45 1.25 3.58 -8.63
CA GLU A 45 0.04 3.56 -9.46
C GLU A 45 -1.21 3.27 -8.62
N LEU A 46 -1.14 2.28 -7.73
CA LEU A 46 -2.23 1.96 -6.80
C LEU A 46 -2.58 3.15 -5.90
N LEU A 47 -1.59 3.75 -5.23
CA LEU A 47 -1.81 4.88 -4.34
C LEU A 47 -2.36 6.09 -5.10
N THR A 48 -1.90 6.32 -6.33
CA THR A 48 -2.41 7.37 -7.21
C THR A 48 -3.86 7.12 -7.62
N GLY A 49 -4.23 5.86 -7.90
CA GLY A 49 -5.61 5.49 -8.21
C GLY A 49 -6.57 5.66 -7.02
N ILE A 50 -6.08 5.46 -5.80
CA ILE A 50 -6.88 5.61 -4.57
C ILE A 50 -7.03 7.08 -4.15
N TYR A 51 -5.93 7.83 -4.12
CA TYR A 51 -5.87 9.15 -3.48
C TYR A 51 -5.62 10.32 -4.43
N GLY A 52 -5.19 10.06 -5.67
CA GLY A 52 -4.67 11.05 -6.60
C GLY A 52 -3.16 11.30 -6.44
N ASP A 53 -2.53 11.78 -7.52
CA ASP A 53 -1.06 11.88 -7.66
C ASP A 53 -0.40 12.88 -6.70
N THR A 54 -1.16 13.86 -6.20
CA THR A 54 -0.67 14.92 -5.29
C THR A 54 -0.93 14.61 -3.82
N HIS A 55 -1.40 13.41 -3.49
CA HIS A 55 -1.68 13.06 -2.10
C HIS A 55 -0.39 12.76 -1.34
N GLN A 56 -0.35 13.13 -0.05
CA GLN A 56 0.83 12.97 0.80
C GLN A 56 1.39 11.54 0.84
N TYR A 57 0.53 10.51 0.72
CA TYR A 57 0.98 9.11 0.69
C TYR A 57 1.72 8.75 -0.59
N VAL A 58 1.30 9.30 -1.73
CA VAL A 58 2.00 9.12 -3.02
C VAL A 58 3.37 9.81 -2.96
N GLU A 59 3.41 11.05 -2.46
CA GLU A 59 4.66 11.80 -2.31
C GLU A 59 5.63 11.12 -1.32
N SER A 60 5.14 10.71 -0.15
CA SER A 60 5.95 10.05 0.88
C SER A 60 6.57 8.75 0.37
N TYR A 61 5.81 7.97 -0.40
CA TYR A 61 6.32 6.75 -1.03
C TYR A 61 7.43 7.06 -2.06
N LYS A 62 7.22 8.06 -2.94
CA LYS A 62 8.22 8.49 -3.94
C LYS A 62 9.50 9.00 -3.27
N TYR A 63 9.40 9.75 -2.16
CA TYR A 63 10.59 10.23 -1.44
C TYR A 63 11.37 9.11 -0.75
N ALA A 64 10.68 8.13 -0.15
CA ALA A 64 11.33 6.99 0.48
C ALA A 64 12.15 6.19 -0.55
N THR A 65 11.56 5.89 -1.72
CA THR A 65 12.22 5.14 -2.79
C THR A 65 13.40 5.88 -3.41
N LEU A 66 13.30 7.21 -3.62
CA LEU A 66 14.40 8.02 -4.12
C LEU A 66 15.59 8.06 -3.14
N GLY A 67 15.33 8.26 -1.85
CA GLY A 67 16.37 8.31 -0.82
C GLY A 67 17.15 7.00 -0.70
N GLU A 68 16.50 5.85 -0.91
CA GLU A 68 17.17 4.55 -0.97
C GLU A 68 18.10 4.43 -2.18
N ALA A 69 17.64 4.84 -3.37
CA ALA A 69 18.46 4.81 -4.57
C ALA A 69 19.71 5.70 -4.42
N GLU A 70 19.56 6.89 -3.84
CA GLU A 70 20.68 7.77 -3.53
C GLU A 70 21.65 7.16 -2.50
N ALA A 71 21.13 6.46 -1.49
CA ALA A 71 21.98 5.80 -0.49
C ALA A 71 22.83 4.67 -1.10
N ILE A 72 22.30 3.92 -2.08
CA ILE A 72 23.03 2.86 -2.78
C ILE A 72 24.12 3.44 -3.67
N VAL A 73 23.81 4.51 -4.42
CA VAL A 73 24.77 5.14 -5.35
C VAL A 73 25.91 5.84 -4.61
N ASN A 74 25.66 6.39 -3.42
CA ASN A 74 26.66 7.10 -2.63
C ASN A 74 27.49 6.19 -1.70
N LEU A 75 27.30 4.87 -1.75
CA LEU A 75 28.07 3.94 -0.90
C LEU A 75 29.54 3.88 -1.36
N PRO A 76 30.53 4.08 -0.47
CA PRO A 76 31.94 3.95 -0.85
C PRO A 76 32.28 2.50 -1.22
N GLU A 77 33.23 2.33 -2.14
CA GLU A 77 33.65 1.03 -2.68
C GLU A 77 34.08 0.03 -1.56
N SER A 78 34.65 0.55 -0.46
CA SER A 78 35.06 -0.22 0.71
C SER A 78 33.92 -0.65 1.66
N ALA A 79 32.68 -0.18 1.47
CA ALA A 79 31.49 -0.58 2.22
C ALA A 79 30.69 -1.70 1.53
N GLN A 80 31.17 -2.21 0.39
CA GLN A 80 30.40 -3.07 -0.51
C GLN A 80 30.13 -4.50 -0.02
N GLU A 81 30.73 -4.98 1.08
CA GLU A 81 30.65 -6.41 1.44
C GLU A 81 29.68 -6.78 2.58
N PRO A 82 29.44 -5.98 3.65
CA PRO A 82 28.37 -6.25 4.62
C PRO A 82 27.22 -5.24 4.58
N GLN A 83 27.49 -3.94 4.40
CA GLN A 83 26.46 -2.89 4.49
C GLN A 83 25.52 -2.88 3.29
N THR A 84 26.00 -3.24 2.09
CA THR A 84 25.18 -3.37 0.86
C THR A 84 24.07 -4.41 0.96
N ARG A 85 24.26 -5.48 1.76
CA ARG A 85 23.23 -6.50 1.96
C ARG A 85 22.07 -6.02 2.84
N ASP A 86 22.31 -5.04 3.70
CA ASP A 86 21.30 -4.52 4.62
C ASP A 86 20.50 -3.36 4.03
N VAL A 87 21.04 -2.63 3.04
CA VAL A 87 20.32 -1.50 2.42
C VAL A 87 18.99 -1.95 1.77
N PRO A 88 18.94 -3.00 0.92
CA PRO A 88 17.67 -3.46 0.34
C PRO A 88 16.68 -3.94 1.41
N LYS A 89 17.16 -4.62 2.46
CA LYS A 89 16.30 -5.09 3.56
C LYS A 89 15.67 -3.94 4.33
N LYS A 90 16.46 -2.91 4.65
CA LYS A 90 15.95 -1.69 5.31
C LYS A 90 14.93 -0.97 4.45
N GLY A 91 15.17 -0.91 3.14
CA GLY A 91 14.22 -0.36 2.18
C GLY A 91 12.89 -1.11 2.16
N LEU A 92 12.92 -2.43 2.08
CA LEU A 92 11.69 -3.25 2.12
C LEU A 92 10.93 -3.04 3.44
N GLN A 93 11.64 -2.98 4.57
CA GLN A 93 11.02 -2.68 5.87
C GLN A 93 10.38 -1.29 5.92
N GLN A 94 11.01 -0.27 5.34
CA GLN A 94 10.45 1.07 5.26
C GLN A 94 9.15 1.09 4.44
N ARG A 95 9.13 0.44 3.27
CA ARG A 95 7.93 0.27 2.45
C ARG A 95 6.80 -0.43 3.23
N ARG A 96 7.14 -1.49 3.98
CA ARG A 96 6.18 -2.24 4.80
C ARG A 96 5.54 -1.34 5.86
N GLN A 97 6.34 -0.57 6.58
CA GLN A 97 5.82 0.34 7.62
C GLN A 97 4.90 1.41 7.03
N LEU A 98 5.29 2.00 5.88
CA LEU A 98 4.46 3.00 5.22
C LEU A 98 3.12 2.42 4.75
N LEU A 99 3.14 1.26 4.10
CA LEU A 99 1.93 0.58 3.62
C LEU A 99 1.01 0.13 4.75
N LEU A 100 1.55 -0.27 5.90
CA LEU A 100 0.75 -0.59 7.10
C LEU A 100 0.07 0.66 7.68
N GLY A 101 0.75 1.81 7.67
CA GLY A 101 0.13 3.09 8.06
C GLY A 101 -1.04 3.45 7.15
N ILE A 102 -0.82 3.40 5.83
CA ILE A 102 -1.86 3.67 4.83
C ILE A 102 -3.03 2.68 4.96
N LEU A 103 -2.74 1.40 5.24
CA LEU A 103 -3.77 0.39 5.44
C LEU A 103 -4.67 0.72 6.65
N THR A 104 -4.06 1.12 7.77
CA THR A 104 -4.84 1.51 8.96
C THR A 104 -5.79 2.66 8.63
N ASP A 105 -5.27 3.71 7.99
CA ASP A 105 -6.04 4.91 7.68
C ASP A 105 -7.19 4.62 6.69
N ILE A 106 -6.96 3.76 5.70
CA ILE A 106 -7.99 3.43 4.70
C ILE A 106 -9.07 2.49 5.26
N GLU A 107 -8.72 1.57 6.17
CA GLU A 107 -9.69 0.72 6.85
C GLU A 107 -10.60 1.54 7.77
N GLU A 108 -10.06 2.55 8.48
CA GLU A 108 -10.85 3.49 9.29
C GLU A 108 -11.81 4.33 8.43
N LEU A 109 -11.34 4.79 7.26
CA LEU A 109 -12.18 5.51 6.30
C LEU A 109 -13.32 4.62 5.77
N GLU A 110 -13.01 3.40 5.33
CA GLU A 110 -13.99 2.46 4.80
C GLU A 110 -15.02 2.04 5.86
N ALA A 111 -14.60 1.87 7.12
CA ALA A 111 -15.51 1.61 8.23
C ALA A 111 -16.48 2.80 8.45
N SER A 112 -15.96 4.03 8.43
CA SER A 112 -16.76 5.25 8.58
C SER A 112 -17.76 5.42 7.44
N GLU A 113 -17.36 5.16 6.19
CA GLU A 113 -18.24 5.19 5.02
C GLU A 113 -19.36 4.14 5.13
N ALA A 114 -19.03 2.92 5.57
CA ALA A 114 -20.01 1.86 5.79
C ALA A 114 -21.03 2.21 6.89
N GLU A 115 -20.59 2.87 7.97
CA GLU A 115 -21.49 3.35 9.02
C GLU A 115 -22.47 4.41 8.53
N VAL A 116 -22.00 5.37 7.70
CA VAL A 116 -22.86 6.39 7.09
C VAL A 116 -23.92 5.75 6.19
N LEU A 117 -23.49 4.86 5.28
CA LEU A 117 -24.38 4.14 4.37
C LEU A 117 -25.44 3.30 5.13
N ALA A 118 -25.06 2.67 6.25
CA ALA A 118 -25.97 1.90 7.08
C ALA A 118 -26.91 2.76 7.95
N GLY A 119 -26.50 4.00 8.25
CA GLY A 119 -27.28 4.98 9.00
C GLY A 119 -28.38 5.65 8.16
N GLU A 120 -28.11 5.94 6.89
CA GLU A 120 -29.07 6.58 5.96
C GLU A 120 -30.31 5.71 5.67
N ASP A 121 -30.20 4.37 5.79
CA ASP A 121 -31.30 3.43 5.52
C ASP A 121 -32.32 3.31 6.69
N ARG A 122 -32.09 4.01 7.82
CA ARG A 122 -32.90 3.91 9.05
C ARG A 122 -33.87 5.07 9.32
N GLU A 123 -33.87 6.12 8.50
CA GLU A 123 -34.69 7.32 8.76
C GLU A 123 -35.79 7.55 7.71
N ASP A 124 -36.80 6.68 7.67
CA ASP A 124 -38.16 7.11 7.29
C ASP A 124 -39.24 6.12 7.80
N PRO A 125 -39.76 6.26 9.02
CA PRO A 125 -41.06 5.68 9.33
C PRO A 125 -42.12 6.52 8.60
N PRO A 126 -43.00 5.92 7.76
CA PRO A 126 -44.07 6.68 7.12
C PRO A 126 -44.93 7.30 8.21
N GLY A 127 -45.01 8.63 8.21
CA GLY A 127 -45.94 9.37 9.04
C GLY A 127 -47.34 8.82 8.82
N MET A 128 -47.85 8.09 9.80
CA MET A 128 -49.26 7.71 9.81
C MET A 128 -50.07 8.99 10.06
N SER A 129 -50.78 9.42 9.01
CA SER A 129 -51.85 10.41 9.04
C SER A 129 -53.04 9.92 9.86
#